data_AF-A0A0F9D9K7-F1
#
_entry.id   AF-A0A0F9D9K7-F1
#
_cell.length_a   1.000
_cell.length_b   1.000
_cell.length_c   1.000
_cell.angle_alpha   90.00
_cell.angle_beta   90.00
_cell.angle_gamma   90.00
#
_symmetry.space_group_name_H-M   'P 1'
#
loop_
_entity.id
_entity.type
_entity.pdbx_description
1 polymer ?
#
loop_
_entity_poly.entity_id
_entity_poly.type
_entity_poly.pdbx_seq_one_letter_code
_entity_poly.pdbx_strand_id
1 'polypeptide(L)'
;MNEIKSTQQFDDEVLNSSKPVFVDFWAEWCGPCKMIAPLLEELAEEMDGQLTIGKLDVYAVQSEPKPFGGHLRIQRFSQQMGLQGVKEVSDLPLGAYNMLAMHLSTAAIDKVEILANNVKVIEMDKVIRDAHQKVIERVPQAGMTHIDFLTERRLGEALYMGLTDFRAKLEFTADNVNYKLYAVSMQGVA
;
A
#
# COMPACT_ATOMS: atom_id res chain seq x y z
N MET A 1 -14.80 6.93 -16.62
CA MET A 1 -15.02 6.69 -15.16
C MET A 1 -16.42 7.13 -14.76
N ASN A 2 -17.10 6.37 -13.91
CA ASN A 2 -18.44 6.72 -13.41
C ASN A 2 -18.36 7.64 -12.18
N GLU A 3 -19.20 8.67 -12.12
CA GLU A 3 -19.29 9.57 -10.96
C GLU A 3 -20.38 9.10 -10.00
N ILE A 4 -20.00 8.85 -8.75
CA ILE A 4 -20.90 8.37 -7.69
C ILE A 4 -21.42 9.57 -6.90
N LYS A 5 -22.75 9.75 -6.88
CA LYS A 5 -23.41 10.97 -6.38
C LYS A 5 -24.32 10.75 -5.18
N SER A 6 -24.55 9.50 -4.76
CA SER A 6 -25.42 9.19 -3.64
C SER A 6 -24.98 7.92 -2.91
N THR A 7 -25.46 7.75 -1.68
CA THR A 7 -25.25 6.54 -0.88
C THR A 7 -25.86 5.31 -1.54
N GLN A 8 -27.05 5.43 -2.13
CA GLN A 8 -27.70 4.33 -2.85
C GLN A 8 -26.85 3.87 -4.03
N GLN A 9 -26.36 4.82 -4.83
CA GLN A 9 -25.50 4.52 -5.97
C GLN A 9 -24.19 3.87 -5.51
N PHE A 10 -23.61 4.34 -4.40
CA PHE A 10 -22.43 3.70 -3.81
C PHE A 10 -22.70 2.25 -3.39
N ASP A 11 -23.82 2.02 -2.69
CA ASP A 11 -24.20 0.68 -2.23
C ASP A 11 -24.42 -0.26 -3.45
N ASP A 12 -25.09 0.20 -4.50
CA ASP A 12 -25.42 -0.61 -5.69
C ASP A 12 -24.22 -0.84 -6.62
N GLU A 13 -23.45 0.21 -6.93
CA GLU A 13 -22.37 0.16 -7.92
C GLU A 13 -21.02 -0.25 -7.33
N VAL A 14 -20.81 -0.08 -6.03
CA VAL A 14 -19.54 -0.38 -5.36
C VAL A 14 -19.65 -1.60 -4.46
N LEU A 15 -20.53 -1.55 -3.44
CA LEU A 15 -20.58 -2.60 -2.42
C LEU A 15 -21.22 -3.89 -2.94
N ASN A 16 -22.27 -3.76 -3.77
CA ASN A 16 -22.99 -4.90 -4.35
C ASN A 16 -22.50 -5.28 -5.76
N SER A 17 -21.39 -4.71 -6.21
CA SER A 17 -20.84 -5.01 -7.53
C SER A 17 -20.40 -6.47 -7.64
N SER A 18 -20.72 -7.09 -8.77
CA SER A 18 -20.22 -8.43 -9.12
C SER A 18 -18.78 -8.40 -9.67
N LYS A 19 -18.22 -7.20 -9.88
CA LYS A 19 -16.86 -6.97 -10.37
C LYS A 19 -16.05 -6.21 -9.34
N PRO A 20 -14.71 -6.34 -9.32
CA PRO A 20 -13.86 -5.45 -8.55
C PRO A 20 -14.16 -3.98 -8.89
N VAL A 21 -14.13 -3.12 -7.87
CA VAL A 21 -14.37 -1.69 -8.04
C VAL A 21 -13.23 -0.89 -7.42
N PHE A 22 -12.65 0.03 -8.20
CA PHE A 22 -11.71 1.03 -7.73
C PHE A 22 -12.46 2.37 -7.61
N VAL A 23 -12.43 2.98 -6.44
CA VAL A 23 -13.06 4.29 -6.21
C VAL A 23 -12.00 5.34 -5.89
N ASP A 24 -11.89 6.35 -6.74
CA ASP A 24 -11.10 7.55 -6.47
C ASP A 24 -11.90 8.51 -5.58
N PHE A 25 -11.57 8.52 -4.29
CA PHE A 25 -12.11 9.48 -3.32
C PHE A 25 -11.35 10.80 -3.44
N TRP A 26 -11.91 11.72 -4.21
CA TRP A 26 -11.21 12.94 -4.61
C TRP A 26 -11.79 14.19 -3.93
N ALA A 27 -11.04 15.29 -4.03
CA ALA A 27 -11.46 16.62 -3.62
C ALA A 27 -10.77 17.70 -4.46
N GLU A 28 -11.36 18.89 -4.56
CA GLU A 28 -10.79 20.00 -5.35
C GLU A 28 -9.39 20.46 -4.88
N TRP A 29 -9.10 20.32 -3.59
CA TRP A 29 -7.78 20.63 -3.04
C TRP A 29 -6.79 19.46 -3.15
N CYS A 30 -7.23 18.29 -3.61
CA CYS A 30 -6.39 17.10 -3.71
C CYS A 30 -5.52 17.14 -4.98
N GLY A 31 -4.34 17.76 -4.88
CA GLY A 31 -3.33 17.77 -5.95
C GLY A 31 -3.01 16.37 -6.51
N PRO A 32 -2.69 15.37 -5.67
CA PRO A 32 -2.43 14.01 -6.14
C PRO A 32 -3.57 13.36 -6.92
N CYS A 33 -4.83 13.56 -6.49
CA CYS A 33 -6.01 13.04 -7.18
C CYS A 33 -6.10 13.61 -8.60
N LYS A 34 -5.84 14.92 -8.76
CA LYS A 34 -5.83 15.59 -10.08
C LYS A 34 -4.74 15.05 -11.00
N MET A 35 -3.57 14.67 -10.45
CA MET A 35 -2.48 14.11 -11.25
C MET A 35 -2.78 12.69 -11.74
N ILE A 36 -3.45 11.87 -10.92
CA ILE A 36 -3.73 10.46 -11.25
C ILE A 36 -4.99 10.28 -12.09
N ALA A 37 -5.94 11.23 -12.04
CA ALA A 37 -7.23 11.12 -12.71
C ALA A 37 -7.13 10.75 -14.22
N PRO A 38 -6.27 11.37 -15.05
CA PRO A 38 -6.16 10.99 -16.46
C PRO A 38 -5.74 9.52 -16.66
N LEU A 39 -4.83 9.03 -15.82
CA LEU A 39 -4.40 7.64 -15.85
C LEU A 39 -5.53 6.69 -15.42
N LEU A 40 -6.35 7.09 -14.46
CA LEU A 40 -7.53 6.30 -14.06
C LEU A 40 -8.61 6.30 -15.15
N GLU A 41 -8.73 7.37 -15.93
CA GLU A 41 -9.62 7.43 -17.09
C GLU A 41 -9.17 6.48 -18.19
N GLU A 42 -7.88 6.50 -18.55
CA GLU A 42 -7.28 5.55 -19.49
C GLU A 42 -7.46 4.10 -19.02
N LEU A 43 -7.14 3.83 -17.74
CA LEU A 43 -7.26 2.48 -17.17
C LEU A 43 -8.71 1.98 -17.16
N ALA A 44 -9.68 2.88 -16.97
CA ALA A 44 -11.09 2.52 -16.99
C ALA A 44 -11.54 2.02 -18.38
N GLU A 45 -10.94 2.56 -19.44
CA GLU A 45 -11.19 2.12 -20.82
C GLU A 45 -10.47 0.80 -21.11
N GLU A 46 -9.20 0.68 -20.73
CA GLU A 46 -8.41 -0.55 -20.95
C GLU A 46 -8.95 -1.76 -20.20
N MET A 47 -9.48 -1.55 -18.99
CA MET A 47 -9.99 -2.61 -18.13
C MET A 47 -11.51 -2.76 -18.20
N ASP A 48 -12.16 -2.21 -19.22
CA ASP A 48 -13.61 -2.34 -19.37
C ASP A 48 -14.02 -3.82 -19.35
N GLY A 49 -15.15 -4.08 -18.67
CA GLY A 49 -15.61 -5.44 -18.43
C GLY A 49 -14.93 -6.18 -17.28
N GLN A 50 -13.70 -5.83 -16.87
CA GLN A 50 -12.92 -6.51 -15.82
C GLN A 50 -12.87 -5.75 -14.50
N LEU A 51 -12.73 -4.43 -14.55
CA LEU A 51 -12.65 -3.54 -13.38
C LEU A 51 -13.58 -2.36 -13.60
N THR A 52 -14.37 -2.01 -12.60
CA THR A 52 -15.13 -0.76 -12.60
C THR A 52 -14.33 0.32 -11.90
N ILE A 53 -14.09 1.45 -12.58
CA ILE A 53 -13.43 2.61 -11.98
C ILE A 53 -14.44 3.75 -11.82
N GLY A 54 -14.72 4.07 -10.56
CA GLY A 54 -15.58 5.17 -10.14
C GLY A 54 -14.80 6.30 -9.47
N LYS A 55 -15.42 7.48 -9.40
CA LYS A 55 -14.94 8.60 -8.58
C LYS A 55 -16.04 9.11 -7.67
N LEU A 56 -15.66 9.55 -6.48
CA LEU A 56 -16.55 10.12 -5.48
C LEU A 56 -15.90 11.37 -4.87
N ASP A 57 -16.59 12.51 -4.95
CA ASP A 57 -16.18 13.71 -4.21
C ASP A 57 -16.49 13.50 -2.73
N VAL A 58 -15.49 13.62 -1.87
CA VAL A 58 -15.60 13.43 -0.42
C VAL A 58 -16.60 14.36 0.26
N TYR A 59 -17.03 15.44 -0.42
CA TYR A 59 -18.08 16.34 0.06
C TYR A 59 -19.47 16.05 -0.51
N ALA A 60 -19.58 15.25 -1.57
CA ALA A 60 -20.86 15.03 -2.27
C ALA A 60 -21.79 14.05 -1.53
N VAL A 61 -21.23 13.08 -0.82
CA VAL A 61 -21.99 12.01 -0.16
C VAL A 61 -21.56 11.88 1.29
N GLN A 62 -22.48 12.13 2.22
CA GLN A 62 -22.28 11.86 3.64
C GLN A 62 -23.17 10.69 4.06
N SER A 63 -22.61 9.79 4.87
CA SER A 63 -23.32 8.65 5.42
C SER A 63 -22.80 8.33 6.82
N GLU A 64 -23.62 7.63 7.59
CA GLU A 64 -23.14 7.00 8.82
C GLU A 64 -21.99 6.04 8.52
N PRO A 65 -21.01 5.87 9.42
CA PRO A 65 -19.92 4.92 9.23
C PRO A 65 -20.46 3.51 8.95
N LYS A 66 -20.20 2.98 7.76
CA LYS A 66 -20.53 1.61 7.37
C LYS A 66 -19.24 0.81 7.14
N PRO A 67 -19.22 -0.50 7.44
CA PRO A 67 -18.13 -1.37 7.02
C PRO A 67 -18.02 -1.40 5.49
N PHE A 68 -16.85 -1.06 4.96
CA PHE A 68 -16.56 -1.01 3.52
C PHE A 68 -16.21 -2.38 2.90
N GLY A 69 -16.17 -3.46 3.69
CA GLY A 69 -15.63 -4.75 3.27
C GLY A 69 -14.11 -4.74 3.10
N GLY A 70 -13.59 -5.72 2.38
CA GLY A 70 -12.16 -5.88 2.08
C GLY A 70 -11.61 -4.74 1.21
N HIS A 71 -10.72 -3.90 1.74
CA HIS A 71 -10.18 -2.74 1.00
C HIS A 71 -8.68 -2.54 1.24
N LEU A 72 -8.02 -1.90 0.27
CA LEU A 72 -6.62 -1.48 0.41
C LEU A 72 -6.53 -0.23 1.28
N ARG A 73 -5.61 -0.26 2.24
CA ARG A 73 -5.27 0.86 3.11
C ARG A 73 -3.79 1.17 2.98
N ILE A 74 -3.49 2.41 2.59
CA ILE A 74 -2.14 2.98 2.65
C ILE A 74 -2.05 3.84 3.90
N GLN A 75 -1.28 3.38 4.90
CA GLN A 75 -1.02 4.13 6.12
C GLN A 75 0.35 4.81 6.06
N ARG A 76 0.37 6.12 6.22
CA ARG A 76 1.61 6.88 6.40
C ARG A 76 2.01 6.89 7.88
N PHE A 77 3.27 6.60 8.16
CA PHE A 77 3.87 6.73 9.50
C PHE A 77 4.53 8.09 9.65
N SER A 78 4.69 8.54 10.89
CA SER A 78 5.39 9.78 11.21
C SER A 78 6.77 9.79 10.55
N GLN A 79 7.19 10.97 10.09
CA GLN A 79 8.50 11.12 9.44
C GLN A 79 9.59 10.67 10.40
N GLN A 80 10.47 9.80 9.91
CA GLN A 80 11.59 9.25 10.65
C GLN A 80 12.90 9.76 10.04
N MET A 81 13.95 9.76 10.84
CA MET A 81 15.31 10.05 10.40
C MET A 81 16.13 8.76 10.45
N GLY A 82 16.70 8.38 9.31
CA GLY A 82 17.70 7.33 9.19
C GLY A 82 19.10 7.90 9.45
N LEU A 83 19.91 7.13 10.17
CA LEU A 83 21.35 7.33 10.31
C LEU A 83 22.05 6.15 9.63
N GLN A 84 23.28 6.34 9.18
CA GLN A 84 24.03 5.28 8.53
C GLN A 84 24.08 4.04 9.42
N GLY A 85 23.83 2.87 8.83
CA GLY A 85 23.69 1.60 9.53
C GLY A 85 22.24 1.19 9.75
N VAL A 86 22.01 0.30 10.71
CA VAL A 86 20.72 -0.38 10.86
C VAL A 86 19.77 0.41 11.76
N LYS A 87 18.61 0.77 11.21
CA LYS A 87 17.46 1.27 11.95
C LYS A 87 16.41 0.16 12.06
N GLU A 88 16.05 -0.19 13.29
CA GLU A 88 14.90 -1.05 13.56
C GLU A 88 13.62 -0.21 13.68
N VAL A 89 12.56 -0.67 13.03
CA VAL A 89 11.20 -0.12 13.05
C VAL A 89 10.28 -1.22 13.59
N SER A 90 9.71 -1.00 14.78
CA SER A 90 8.90 -1.98 15.51
C SER A 90 7.49 -1.50 15.83
N ASP A 91 7.18 -0.24 15.53
CA ASP A 91 5.85 0.38 15.67
C ASP A 91 4.96 0.15 14.43
N LEU A 92 5.26 -0.88 13.65
CA LEU A 92 4.45 -1.30 12.51
C LEU A 92 3.15 -1.94 12.98
N PRO A 93 2.05 -1.85 12.22
CA PRO A 93 0.76 -2.39 12.65
C PRO A 93 0.84 -3.89 12.89
N LEU A 94 0.55 -4.31 14.12
CA LEU A 94 0.39 -5.71 14.51
C LEU A 94 -0.96 -6.20 13.96
N GLY A 95 -0.92 -6.61 12.70
CA GLY A 95 -2.09 -7.04 11.91
C GLY A 95 -1.68 -7.45 10.50
N ALA A 96 -0.45 -7.93 10.35
CA ALA A 96 0.25 -8.12 9.09
C ALA A 96 -0.24 -9.32 8.25
N TYR A 97 -1.36 -9.96 8.62
CA TYR A 97 -2.00 -11.00 7.82
C TYR A 97 -2.43 -10.51 6.42
N ASN A 98 -2.31 -9.21 6.17
CA ASN A 98 -2.71 -8.54 4.95
C ASN A 98 -1.71 -7.45 4.48
N MET A 99 -0.51 -7.38 5.07
CA MET A 99 0.52 -6.43 4.61
C MET A 99 1.01 -6.83 3.21
N LEU A 100 0.80 -5.94 2.24
CA LEU A 100 1.13 -6.18 0.84
C LEU A 100 2.46 -5.56 0.44
N ALA A 101 2.77 -4.37 0.98
CA ALA A 101 4.01 -3.66 0.66
C ALA A 101 4.36 -2.62 1.72
N MET A 102 5.63 -2.21 1.73
CA MET A 102 6.11 -1.01 2.40
C MET A 102 6.88 -0.15 1.41
N HIS A 103 6.51 1.13 1.31
CA HIS A 103 7.24 2.11 0.50
C HIS A 103 7.92 3.12 1.41
N LEU A 104 9.21 3.37 1.20
CA LEU A 104 9.97 4.37 1.92
C LEU A 104 10.37 5.49 0.97
N SER A 105 10.17 6.73 1.39
CA SER A 105 10.52 7.91 0.58
C SER A 105 12.01 8.25 0.60
N THR A 106 12.84 7.24 0.37
CA THR A 106 14.29 7.37 0.22
C THR A 106 14.82 6.21 -0.63
N ALA A 107 15.88 6.47 -1.40
CA ALA A 107 16.62 5.43 -2.12
C ALA A 107 17.90 4.97 -1.37
N ALA A 108 18.16 5.56 -0.20
CA ALA A 108 19.38 5.37 0.59
C ALA A 108 19.28 4.17 1.56
N ILE A 109 18.65 3.08 1.11
CA ILE A 109 18.52 1.83 1.86
C ILE A 109 19.12 0.71 1.02
N ASP A 110 20.14 0.06 1.56
CA ASP A 110 20.81 -1.05 0.90
C ASP A 110 20.13 -2.36 1.25
N LYS A 111 20.07 -2.69 2.54
CA LYS A 111 19.53 -3.94 3.05
C LYS A 111 18.22 -3.74 3.80
N VAL A 112 17.31 -4.71 3.63
CA VAL A 112 16.05 -4.82 4.36
C VAL A 112 15.95 -6.22 4.95
N GLU A 113 15.64 -6.30 6.24
CA GLU A 113 15.24 -7.54 6.90
C GLU A 113 13.86 -7.37 7.56
N ILE A 114 12.99 -8.35 7.39
CA ILE A 114 11.70 -8.40 8.10
C ILE A 114 11.78 -9.53 9.12
N LEU A 115 11.42 -9.21 10.35
CA LEU A 115 11.34 -10.14 11.46
C LEU A 115 9.90 -10.26 11.92
N ALA A 116 9.47 -11.49 12.14
CA ALA A 116 8.18 -11.83 12.71
C ALA A 116 8.39 -12.84 13.83
N ASN A 117 7.93 -12.53 15.05
CA ASN A 117 8.15 -13.35 16.24
C ASN A 117 9.63 -13.71 16.45
N ASN A 118 10.53 -12.72 16.29
CA ASN A 118 12.00 -12.90 16.28
C ASN A 118 12.59 -13.78 15.16
N VAL A 119 11.79 -14.30 14.23
CA VAL A 119 12.26 -15.06 13.07
C VAL A 119 12.43 -14.12 11.88
N LYS A 120 13.61 -14.13 11.26
CA LYS A 120 13.84 -13.42 10.00
C LYS A 120 13.10 -14.13 8.88
N VAL A 121 12.07 -13.49 8.34
CA VAL A 121 11.20 -14.05 7.29
C VAL A 121 11.57 -13.53 5.90
N ILE A 122 12.16 -12.33 5.82
CA ILE A 122 12.60 -11.72 4.56
C ILE A 122 13.97 -11.10 4.78
N GLU A 123 14.82 -11.27 3.78
CA GLU A 123 16.10 -10.60 3.67
C GLU A 123 16.33 -10.27 2.20
N MET A 124 16.60 -9.00 1.91
CA MET A 124 16.93 -8.55 0.56
C MET A 124 17.90 -7.38 0.62
N ASP A 125 18.91 -7.42 -0.24
CA ASP A 125 19.72 -6.24 -0.56
C ASP A 125 19.09 -5.46 -1.73
N LYS A 126 19.70 -4.33 -2.08
CA LYS A 126 19.23 -3.46 -3.15
C LYS A 126 19.23 -4.16 -4.50
N VAL A 127 20.24 -4.98 -4.79
CA VAL A 127 20.38 -5.66 -6.08
C VAL A 127 19.25 -6.67 -6.27
N ILE A 128 18.98 -7.49 -5.25
CA ILE A 128 17.89 -8.46 -5.25
C ILE A 128 16.54 -7.76 -5.35
N ARG A 129 16.33 -6.69 -4.59
CA ARG A 129 15.08 -5.91 -4.61
C ARG A 129 14.83 -5.27 -5.97
N ASP A 130 15.83 -4.64 -6.56
CA ASP A 130 15.71 -3.98 -7.87
C ASP A 130 15.51 -5.01 -8.99
N ALA A 131 16.14 -6.19 -8.89
CA ALA A 131 15.90 -7.31 -9.80
C ALA A 131 14.46 -7.85 -9.65
N HIS A 132 13.97 -8.00 -8.41
CA HIS A 132 12.62 -8.44 -8.12
C HIS A 132 11.57 -7.55 -8.78
N GLN A 133 11.69 -6.21 -8.63
CA GLN A 133 10.77 -5.23 -9.25
C GLN A 133 10.66 -5.41 -10.77
N LYS A 134 11.77 -5.73 -11.45
CA LYS A 134 11.78 -5.99 -12.90
C LYS A 134 11.06 -7.28 -13.27
N VAL A 135 11.23 -8.34 -12.47
CA VAL A 135 10.58 -9.64 -12.71
C VAL A 135 9.06 -9.53 -12.59
N ILE A 136 8.58 -8.73 -11.63
CA ILE A 136 7.14 -8.48 -11.43
C ILE A 136 6.60 -7.32 -12.28
N GLU A 137 7.38 -6.88 -13.28
CA GLU A 137 7.01 -5.81 -14.24
C GLU A 137 6.57 -4.50 -13.57
N ARG A 138 7.10 -4.21 -12.38
CA ARG A 138 6.87 -2.94 -11.68
C ARG A 138 7.88 -1.89 -12.16
N VAL A 139 7.42 -0.64 -12.19
CA VAL A 139 8.26 0.52 -12.48
C VAL A 139 8.72 1.15 -11.16
N PRO A 140 10.00 1.08 -10.78
CA PRO A 140 10.50 1.70 -9.56
C PRO A 140 10.32 3.22 -9.59
N GLN A 141 9.84 3.80 -8.50
CA GLN A 141 9.72 5.25 -8.38
C GLN A 141 11.06 5.82 -7.92
N ALA A 142 11.57 6.81 -8.65
CA ALA A 142 12.84 7.46 -8.31
C ALA A 142 12.79 8.05 -6.89
N GLY A 143 13.88 7.85 -6.13
CA GLY A 143 13.98 8.36 -4.75
C GLY A 143 13.19 7.57 -3.71
N MET A 144 12.60 6.42 -4.08
CA MET A 144 11.83 5.57 -3.18
C MET A 144 12.48 4.19 -3.05
N THR A 145 12.19 3.49 -1.96
CA THR A 145 12.52 2.08 -1.74
C THR A 145 11.22 1.29 -1.58
N HIS A 146 11.02 0.26 -2.40
CA HIS A 146 9.81 -0.57 -2.42
C HIS A 146 10.09 -1.97 -1.89
N ILE A 147 9.42 -2.33 -0.80
CA ILE A 147 9.48 -3.65 -0.19
C ILE A 147 8.12 -4.32 -0.43
N ASP A 148 8.03 -5.18 -1.43
CA ASP A 148 6.79 -5.85 -1.80
C ASP A 148 6.72 -7.27 -1.21
N PHE A 149 5.57 -7.64 -0.66
CA PHE A 149 5.30 -8.92 0.01
C PHE A 149 4.42 -9.86 -0.84
N LEU A 150 4.53 -9.80 -2.19
CA LEU A 150 3.59 -10.41 -3.14
C LEU A 150 3.44 -11.95 -3.05
N THR A 151 2.44 -12.43 -3.78
CA THR A 151 1.62 -13.66 -3.68
C THR A 151 2.29 -14.98 -3.26
N GLU A 152 3.56 -15.24 -3.60
CA GLU A 152 4.23 -16.51 -3.23
C GLU A 152 4.89 -16.47 -1.84
N ARG A 153 4.93 -15.29 -1.22
CA ARG A 153 5.52 -15.04 0.10
C ARG A 153 4.67 -14.07 0.91
N ARG A 154 3.34 -14.20 0.81
CA ARG A 154 2.44 -13.45 1.67
C ARG A 154 2.87 -13.73 3.11
N LEU A 155 3.12 -12.66 3.87
CA LEU A 155 3.41 -12.79 5.31
C LEU A 155 2.30 -13.61 6.00
N GLY A 156 1.05 -13.52 5.53
CA GLY A 156 -0.06 -14.33 6.03
C GLY A 156 0.09 -15.85 5.81
N GLU A 157 0.81 -16.31 4.79
CA GLU A 157 1.06 -17.74 4.53
C GLU A 157 2.26 -18.28 5.31
N ALA A 158 3.27 -17.43 5.54
CA ALA A 158 4.46 -17.77 6.33
C ALA A 158 4.23 -17.69 7.85
N LEU A 159 3.21 -16.96 8.31
CA LEU A 159 2.94 -16.69 9.71
C LEU A 159 1.73 -17.50 10.20
N TYR A 160 1.99 -18.74 10.62
CA TYR A 160 1.01 -19.55 11.34
C TYR A 160 0.57 -18.80 12.61
N MET A 161 -0.74 -18.61 12.78
CA MET A 161 -1.47 -18.01 13.92
C MET A 161 -0.62 -17.58 15.15
N GLY A 162 -0.60 -16.28 15.46
CA GLY A 162 0.01 -15.76 16.70
C GLY A 162 1.16 -14.77 16.53
N LEU A 163 1.06 -13.82 15.59
CA LEU A 163 2.04 -12.74 15.44
C LEU A 163 1.95 -11.77 16.64
N THR A 164 2.98 -11.77 17.49
CA THR A 164 3.11 -10.87 18.65
C THR A 164 4.19 -9.82 18.45
N ASP A 165 5.10 -10.02 17.50
CA ASP A 165 6.22 -9.15 17.18
C ASP A 165 6.40 -9.04 15.66
N PHE A 166 6.44 -7.83 15.12
CA PHE A 166 6.69 -7.58 13.70
C PHE A 166 7.59 -6.36 13.54
N ARG A 167 8.74 -6.55 12.90
CA ARG A 167 9.80 -5.53 12.82
C ARG A 167 10.42 -5.50 11.44
N ALA A 168 10.81 -4.30 11.02
CA ALA A 168 11.66 -4.09 9.86
C ALA A 168 13.01 -3.53 10.30
N LYS A 169 14.10 -4.13 9.83
CA LYS A 169 15.44 -3.56 9.93
C LYS A 169 15.82 -3.00 8.57
N LEU A 170 16.18 -1.73 8.57
CA LEU A 170 16.51 -0.95 7.38
C LEU A 170 17.95 -0.50 7.50
N GLU A 171 18.81 -0.92 6.59
CA GLU A 171 20.21 -0.52 6.56
C GLU A 171 20.39 0.70 5.65
N PHE A 172 20.62 1.85 6.28
CA PHE A 172 20.81 3.11 5.59
C PHE A 172 22.27 3.30 5.15
N THR A 173 22.45 3.82 3.94
CA THR A 173 23.77 4.08 3.35
C THR A 173 24.31 5.48 3.66
N ALA A 174 23.50 6.35 4.28
CA ALA A 174 23.84 7.72 4.57
C ALA A 174 23.22 8.20 5.89
N ASP A 175 23.85 9.21 6.48
CA ASP A 175 23.34 9.90 7.65
C ASP A 175 22.25 10.92 7.30
N ASN A 176 21.42 11.24 8.31
CA ASN A 176 20.40 12.28 8.25
C ASN A 176 19.39 12.12 7.10
N VAL A 177 19.08 10.87 6.76
CA VAL A 177 18.12 10.55 5.69
C VAL A 177 16.71 10.72 6.25
N ASN A 178 16.05 11.80 5.87
CA ASN A 178 14.64 11.98 6.14
C ASN A 178 13.80 11.06 5.26
N TYR A 179 12.96 10.22 5.86
CA TYR A 179 12.07 9.36 5.11
C TYR A 179 10.68 9.26 5.75
N LYS A 180 9.69 8.95 4.91
CA LYS A 180 8.34 8.58 5.30
C LYS A 180 8.15 7.12 4.95
N LEU A 181 7.54 6.37 5.86
CA LEU A 181 7.15 5.00 5.63
C LEU A 181 5.65 4.94 5.31
N TYR A 182 5.32 4.24 4.24
CA TYR A 182 3.96 3.97 3.81
C TYR A 182 3.73 2.46 3.84
N ALA A 183 2.84 1.99 4.70
CA ALA A 183 2.44 0.60 4.78
C ALA A 183 1.19 0.38 3.93
N VAL A 184 1.23 -0.58 3.01
CA VAL A 184 0.08 -1.00 2.20
C VAL A 184 -0.46 -2.30 2.79
N SER A 185 -1.73 -2.31 3.16
CA SER A 185 -2.40 -3.48 3.74
C SER A 185 -3.80 -3.68 3.19
N MET A 186 -4.31 -4.90 3.20
CA MET A 186 -5.75 -5.16 3.12
C MET A 186 -6.40 -5.03 4.51
N GLN A 187 -7.57 -4.41 4.58
CA GLN A 187 -8.39 -4.24 5.78
C GLN A 187 -9.80 -4.78 5.51
N GLY A 188 -10.54 -5.16 6.55
CA GLY A 188 -11.95 -5.57 6.40
C GLY A 188 -12.18 -6.92 5.70
N VAL A 189 -11.12 -7.70 5.51
CA VAL A 189 -11.18 -9.13 5.16
C VAL A 189 -11.24 -9.93 6.47
N ALA A 190 -12.34 -10.68 6.64
CA ALA A 190 -12.55 -11.59 7.76
C ALA A 190 -11.72 -12.87 7.60
#